data_AF-A0A0N7IFS1-F1
#
_entry.id   AF-A0A0N7IFS1-F1
#
_cell.length_a   1.000
_cell.length_b   1.000
_cell.length_c   1.000
_cell.angle_alpha   90.00
_cell.angle_beta   90.00
_cell.angle_gamma   90.00
#
_symmetry.space_group_name_H-M   'P 1'
#
loop_
_entity.id
_entity.type
_entity.pdbx_description
1 polymer ?
#
loop_
_entity_poly.entity_id
_entity_poly.type
_entity_poly.pdbx_seq_one_letter_code
_entity_poly.pdbx_strand_id
1 'polypeptide(L)'
;MGVFLSITYDLRWAGSFEANVKQDKVVNYIATNLGDMIWQEEISNQVQRIDKHHISLAIVLRLFRREDIKKNSLKSYARYIQKKDILNIDQMLALDEYIELSENEMRCQLCDAVFNRLEEILIKYKERFQNLDSIVLVPLLRERILRIKNQEFTDNYFKSKSFTDAKRVEEIKKLIDCTK
;
A
#
# COMPACT_ATOMS: atom_id res chain seq x y z
N MET A 1 6.43 2.61 -21.06
CA MET A 1 6.47 2.82 -19.60
C MET A 1 6.73 1.48 -18.91
N GLY A 2 7.88 1.32 -18.28
CA GLY A 2 8.31 0.18 -17.50
C GLY A 2 7.53 0.13 -16.20
N VAL A 3 6.60 -0.82 -16.07
CA VAL A 3 5.73 -0.97 -14.90
C VAL A 3 5.72 -2.44 -14.53
N PHE A 4 6.23 -2.74 -13.34
CA PHE A 4 6.39 -4.11 -12.84
C PHE A 4 5.68 -4.35 -11.52
N LEU A 5 5.24 -3.29 -10.84
CA LEU A 5 4.56 -3.31 -9.56
C LEU A 5 3.20 -2.63 -9.66
N SER A 6 2.16 -3.38 -9.31
CA SER A 6 0.82 -2.87 -9.06
C SER A 6 0.53 -2.96 -7.57
N ILE A 7 -0.01 -1.89 -6.99
CA ILE A 7 -0.37 -1.83 -5.58
C ILE A 7 -1.74 -1.17 -5.41
N THR A 8 -2.54 -1.74 -4.52
CA THR A 8 -3.84 -1.20 -4.10
C THR A 8 -4.05 -1.47 -2.61
N TYR A 9 -5.12 -0.94 -2.04
CA TYR A 9 -5.43 -1.07 -0.62
C TYR A 9 -6.93 -1.17 -0.34
N ASP A 10 -7.24 -1.74 0.82
CA ASP A 10 -8.60 -1.92 1.35
C ASP A 10 -8.61 -1.56 2.83
N LEU A 11 -9.51 -0.67 3.24
CA LEU A 11 -9.54 -0.04 4.56
C LEU A 11 -10.85 -0.35 5.27
N ARG A 12 -10.77 -0.79 6.53
CA ARG A 12 -11.93 -0.89 7.42
C ARG A 12 -12.15 0.40 8.20
N TRP A 13 -13.38 0.59 8.69
CA TRP A 13 -13.77 1.78 9.44
C TRP A 13 -12.88 1.99 10.67
N ALA A 14 -12.23 3.15 10.73
CA ALA A 14 -11.36 3.56 11.84
C ALA A 14 -12.11 4.24 13.01
N GLY A 15 -13.41 4.00 13.20
CA GLY A 15 -14.13 4.48 14.38
C GLY A 15 -14.67 5.91 14.29
N SER A 16 -13.96 6.85 13.65
CA SER A 16 -14.42 8.23 13.41
C SER A 16 -14.07 8.74 12.02
N PHE A 17 -14.73 9.81 11.55
CA PHE A 17 -14.41 10.42 10.26
C PHE A 17 -12.94 10.85 10.17
N GLU A 18 -12.43 11.52 11.21
CA GLU A 18 -11.06 12.02 11.28
C GLU A 18 -10.04 10.88 11.23
N ALA A 19 -10.30 9.78 11.95
CA ALA A 19 -9.44 8.61 11.91
C ALA A 19 -9.45 7.93 10.54
N ASN A 20 -10.61 7.91 9.86
CA ASN A 20 -10.72 7.37 8.50
C ASN A 20 -9.97 8.21 7.47
N VAL A 21 -10.11 9.53 7.55
CA VAL A 21 -9.37 10.48 6.71
C VAL A 21 -7.85 10.30 6.93
N LYS A 22 -7.41 10.18 8.18
CA LYS A 22 -6.00 9.96 8.51
C LYS A 22 -5.47 8.65 7.93
N GLN A 23 -6.16 7.52 8.14
CA GLN A 23 -5.68 6.24 7.59
C GLN A 23 -5.64 6.25 6.06
N ASP A 24 -6.68 6.80 5.42
CA ASP A 24 -6.79 6.78 3.97
C ASP A 24 -5.70 7.65 3.36
N LYS A 25 -5.50 8.84 3.90
CA LYS A 25 -4.38 9.72 3.51
C LYS A 25 -3.03 9.00 3.58
N VAL A 26 -2.71 8.37 4.72
CA VAL A 26 -1.40 7.73 4.90
C VAL A 26 -1.23 6.53 3.98
N VAL A 27 -2.20 5.62 3.92
CA VAL A 27 -2.11 4.41 3.09
C VAL A 27 -2.10 4.78 1.61
N ASN A 28 -2.91 5.75 1.19
CA ASN A 28 -2.91 6.26 -0.16
C ASN A 28 -1.56 6.88 -0.54
N TYR A 29 -0.94 7.65 0.36
CA TYR A 29 0.39 8.22 0.14
C TYR A 29 1.44 7.12 -0.07
N ILE A 30 1.45 6.08 0.76
CA ILE A 30 2.38 4.94 0.62
C ILE A 30 2.14 4.20 -0.70
N ALA A 31 0.90 3.81 -0.98
CA ALA A 31 0.54 3.04 -2.16
C ALA A 31 0.82 3.81 -3.46
N THR A 32 0.46 5.09 -3.52
CA THR A 32 0.69 5.93 -4.70
C THR A 32 2.18 6.09 -4.98
N ASN A 33 3.00 6.33 -3.95
CA ASN A 33 4.43 6.53 -4.14
C ASN A 33 5.20 5.23 -4.40
N LEU A 34 4.74 4.08 -3.91
CA LEU A 34 5.28 2.77 -4.29
C LEU A 34 4.85 2.36 -5.71
N GLY A 35 3.63 2.72 -6.11
CA GLY A 35 3.08 2.46 -7.44
C GLY A 35 3.43 3.52 -8.49
N ASP A 36 4.29 4.49 -8.15
CA ASP A 36 4.63 5.62 -9.01
C ASP A 36 5.27 5.15 -10.32
N MET A 37 4.62 5.49 -11.43
CA MET A 37 5.00 4.99 -12.75
C MET A 37 6.31 5.60 -13.25
N ILE A 38 6.63 6.83 -12.85
CA ILE A 38 7.87 7.51 -13.24
C ILE A 38 9.04 6.82 -12.55
N TRP A 39 8.98 6.63 -11.24
CA TRP A 39 10.00 5.89 -10.50
C TRP A 39 10.18 4.45 -11.01
N GLN A 40 9.08 3.74 -11.32
CA GLN A 40 9.17 2.40 -11.90
C GLN A 40 9.86 2.39 -13.26
N GLU A 41 9.60 3.37 -14.13
CA GLU A 41 10.30 3.52 -15.41
C GLU A 41 11.80 3.71 -15.19
N GLU A 42 12.19 4.62 -14.29
CA GLU A 42 13.60 4.96 -13.99
C GLU A 42 14.43 3.73 -13.59
N ILE A 43 13.84 2.80 -12.82
CA ILE A 43 14.54 1.61 -12.34
C ILE A 43 14.26 0.34 -13.17
N SER A 44 13.32 0.38 -14.12
CA SER A 44 12.88 -0.79 -14.88
C SER A 44 14.03 -1.55 -15.55
N ASN A 45 15.00 -0.83 -16.12
CA ASN A 45 16.17 -1.43 -16.78
C ASN A 45 17.09 -2.20 -15.83
N GLN A 46 17.04 -1.88 -14.53
CA GLN A 46 17.86 -2.52 -13.51
C GLN A 46 17.19 -3.79 -12.98
N VAL A 47 15.84 -3.81 -12.95
CA VAL A 47 15.07 -4.87 -12.29
C VAL A 47 14.31 -5.79 -13.25
N GLN A 48 14.06 -5.41 -14.50
CA GLN A 48 13.37 -6.24 -15.50
C GLN A 48 14.33 -6.73 -16.58
N ARG A 49 14.21 -8.01 -16.95
CA ARG A 49 15.14 -8.71 -17.85
C ARG A 49 14.61 -8.90 -19.28
N ILE A 50 13.30 -9.11 -19.43
CA ILE A 50 12.69 -9.59 -20.68
C ILE A 50 11.68 -8.57 -21.20
N ASP A 51 10.66 -8.25 -20.39
CA ASP A 51 9.55 -7.39 -20.77
C ASP A 51 9.36 -6.27 -19.74
N LYS A 52 9.55 -5.02 -20.17
CA LYS A 52 9.40 -3.85 -19.29
C LYS A 52 7.95 -3.56 -18.92
N HIS A 53 6.98 -4.09 -19.68
CA HIS A 53 5.56 -3.84 -19.46
C HIS A 53 4.88 -4.93 -18.62
N HIS A 54 5.63 -5.94 -18.18
CA HIS A 54 5.08 -7.06 -17.44
C HIS A 54 5.02 -6.79 -15.93
N ILE A 55 3.80 -6.77 -15.39
CA ILE A 55 3.55 -6.66 -13.95
C ILE A 55 3.96 -7.96 -13.26
N SER A 56 5.09 -7.92 -12.57
CA SER A 56 5.65 -9.07 -11.85
C SER A 56 5.21 -9.11 -10.38
N LEU A 57 4.79 -7.98 -9.82
CA LEU A 57 4.32 -7.85 -8.44
C LEU A 57 2.92 -7.24 -8.39
N ALA A 58 2.00 -7.88 -7.69
CA ALA A 58 0.68 -7.35 -7.38
C ALA A 58 0.46 -7.36 -5.87
N ILE A 59 0.30 -6.18 -5.27
CA ILE A 59 0.25 -5.99 -3.81
C ILE A 59 -1.12 -5.44 -3.42
N VAL A 60 -1.72 -6.03 -2.39
CA VAL A 60 -2.92 -5.51 -1.73
C VAL A 60 -2.60 -5.29 -0.25
N LEU A 61 -2.74 -4.05 0.21
CA LEU A 61 -2.61 -3.71 1.63
C LEU A 61 -4.00 -3.68 2.28
N ARG A 62 -4.22 -4.46 3.34
CA ARG A 62 -5.51 -4.53 4.04
C ARG A 62 -5.36 -4.04 5.47
N LEU A 63 -5.92 -2.88 5.81
CA LEU A 63 -5.91 -2.35 7.18
C LEU A 63 -7.25 -2.64 7.86
N PHE A 64 -7.27 -3.74 8.61
CA PHE A 64 -8.50 -4.31 9.16
C PHE A 64 -8.43 -4.35 10.69
N ARG A 65 -9.58 -4.27 11.36
CA ARG A 65 -9.65 -4.44 12.82
C ARG A 65 -9.25 -5.86 13.20
N ARG A 66 -8.57 -6.03 14.33
CA ARG A 66 -8.16 -7.33 14.89
C ARG A 66 -9.37 -8.24 15.12
N GLU A 67 -10.51 -7.68 15.50
CA GLU A 67 -11.77 -8.44 15.63
C GLU A 67 -12.19 -9.07 14.30
N ASP A 68 -12.15 -8.33 13.19
CA ASP A 68 -12.52 -8.80 11.86
C ASP A 68 -11.52 -9.86 11.35
N ILE A 69 -10.23 -9.62 11.59
CA ILE A 69 -9.15 -10.55 11.23
C ILE A 69 -9.36 -11.89 11.96
N LYS A 70 -9.59 -11.84 13.28
CA LYS A 70 -9.80 -13.05 14.10
C LYS A 70 -11.10 -13.76 13.73
N LYS A 71 -12.21 -13.03 13.65
CA LYS A 71 -13.54 -13.58 13.36
C LYS A 71 -13.57 -14.34 12.04
N ASN A 72 -12.89 -13.83 11.01
CA ASN A 72 -12.88 -14.42 9.68
C ASN A 72 -11.60 -15.22 9.36
N SER A 73 -10.72 -15.43 10.35
CA SER A 73 -9.43 -16.13 10.18
C SER A 73 -8.59 -15.59 9.01
N LEU A 74 -8.61 -14.27 8.81
CA LEU A 74 -7.89 -13.61 7.71
C LEU A 74 -6.39 -13.64 7.98
N LYS A 75 -5.59 -13.89 6.93
CA LYS A 75 -4.13 -13.96 7.03
C LYS A 75 -3.49 -13.33 5.81
N SER A 76 -2.32 -12.71 6.02
CA SER A 76 -1.45 -12.31 4.92
C SER A 76 -1.04 -13.55 4.12
N TYR A 77 -0.99 -13.44 2.79
CA TYR A 77 -0.50 -14.52 1.94
C TYR A 77 0.32 -13.97 0.78
N ALA A 78 1.19 -14.82 0.24
CA ALA A 78 1.95 -14.54 -0.97
C ALA A 78 1.90 -15.77 -1.86
N ARG A 79 1.48 -15.59 -3.12
CA ARG A 79 1.30 -16.68 -4.07
C ARG A 79 1.89 -16.29 -5.43
N TYR A 80 2.86 -17.07 -5.87
CA TYR A 80 3.42 -16.95 -7.21
C TYR A 80 2.56 -17.75 -8.22
N ILE A 81 2.22 -17.11 -9.35
CA ILE A 81 1.46 -17.70 -10.46
C ILE A 81 2.40 -17.85 -11.66
N GLN A 82 2.99 -19.03 -11.79
CA GLN A 82 4.03 -19.32 -12.80
C GLN A 82 3.58 -19.02 -14.24
N LYS A 83 2.36 -19.39 -14.61
CA LYS A 83 1.82 -19.14 -15.97
C LYS A 83 1.75 -17.67 -16.35
N LYS A 84 1.68 -16.78 -15.35
CA LYS A 84 1.61 -15.34 -15.55
C LYS A 84 2.91 -14.64 -15.17
N ASP A 85 3.88 -15.33 -14.58
CA ASP A 85 5.07 -14.73 -13.95
C ASP A 85 4.71 -13.57 -12.99
N ILE A 86 3.71 -13.76 -12.12
CA ILE A 86 3.27 -12.74 -11.15
C ILE A 86 3.31 -13.28 -9.73
N LEU A 87 3.85 -12.50 -8.80
CA LEU A 87 3.73 -12.71 -7.37
C LEU A 87 2.61 -11.82 -6.80
N ASN A 88 1.53 -12.45 -6.36
CA ASN A 88 0.46 -11.79 -5.63
C ASN A 88 0.80 -11.77 -4.14
N ILE A 89 0.74 -10.59 -3.52
CA ILE A 89 0.98 -10.36 -2.10
C ILE A 89 -0.24 -9.68 -1.52
N ASP A 90 -0.90 -10.34 -0.58
CA ASP A 90 -1.98 -9.77 0.22
C ASP A 90 -1.45 -9.62 1.64
N GLN A 91 -1.29 -8.38 2.10
CA GLN A 91 -0.75 -8.06 3.40
C GLN A 91 -1.87 -7.57 4.32
N MET A 92 -2.18 -8.39 5.32
CA MET A 92 -3.10 -8.05 6.40
C MET A 92 -2.35 -7.27 7.48
N LEU A 93 -2.83 -6.07 7.78
CA LEU A 93 -2.32 -5.13 8.78
C LEU A 93 -3.42 -4.87 9.81
N ALA A 94 -3.08 -4.98 11.09
CA ALA A 94 -4.02 -4.73 12.18
C ALA A 94 -4.19 -3.22 12.39
N LEU A 95 -5.33 -2.67 11.98
CA LEU A 95 -5.65 -1.24 12.07
C LEU A 95 -5.51 -0.69 13.51
N ASP A 96 -5.83 -1.52 14.51
CA ASP A 96 -5.75 -1.15 15.93
C ASP A 96 -4.34 -0.81 16.41
N GLU A 97 -3.30 -1.19 15.67
CA GLU A 97 -1.91 -0.82 15.96
C GLU A 97 -1.57 0.61 15.53
N TYR A 98 -2.40 1.21 14.66
CA TYR A 98 -2.08 2.47 13.99
C TYR A 98 -3.06 3.61 14.31
N ILE A 99 -4.28 3.27 14.73
CA ILE A 99 -5.39 4.22 14.81
C ILE A 99 -5.12 5.41 15.76
N GLU A 100 -4.44 5.18 16.87
CA GLU A 100 -4.12 6.22 17.86
C GLU A 100 -2.82 6.99 17.54
N LEU A 101 -2.05 6.54 16.55
CA LEU A 101 -0.80 7.19 16.17
C LEU A 101 -1.04 8.53 15.49
N SER A 102 -0.09 9.45 15.58
CA SER A 102 -0.07 10.61 14.69
C SER A 102 0.10 10.18 13.23
N GLU A 103 -0.23 11.06 12.29
CA GLU A 103 -0.08 10.78 10.85
C GLU A 103 1.36 10.38 10.48
N ASN A 104 2.35 11.06 11.06
CA ASN A 104 3.76 10.79 10.84
C ASN A 104 4.19 9.41 11.40
N GLU A 105 3.80 9.11 12.64
CA GLU A 105 4.09 7.82 13.27
C GLU A 105 3.42 6.66 12.52
N MET A 106 2.16 6.83 12.13
CA MET A 106 1.41 5.87 11.32
C MET A 106 2.13 5.61 9.99
N ARG A 107 2.56 6.66 9.29
CA ARG A 107 3.31 6.54 8.03
C ARG A 107 4.60 5.76 8.23
N CYS A 108 5.39 6.11 9.24
CA CYS A 108 6.65 5.45 9.53
C CYS A 108 6.46 3.97 9.86
N GLN A 109 5.53 3.63 10.75
CA GLN A 109 5.29 2.24 11.15
C GLN A 109 4.69 1.39 10.03
N LEU A 110 3.78 1.96 9.23
CA LEU A 110 3.23 1.26 8.06
C LEU A 110 4.31 1.02 7.00
N CYS A 111 5.18 2.00 6.74
CA CYS A 111 6.31 1.84 5.83
C CYS A 111 7.21 0.68 6.26
N ASP A 112 7.55 0.61 7.56
CA ASP A 112 8.38 -0.47 8.09
C ASP A 112 7.67 -1.83 7.99
N ALA A 113 6.39 -1.91 8.35
CA ALA A 113 5.61 -3.14 8.26
C ALA A 113 5.46 -3.63 6.81
N VAL A 114 5.19 -2.73 5.87
CA VAL A 114 5.08 -3.05 4.44
C VAL A 114 6.43 -3.51 3.89
N PHE A 115 7.49 -2.73 4.12
CA PHE A 115 8.81 -3.05 3.58
C PHE A 115 9.36 -4.36 4.12
N ASN A 116 9.32 -4.59 5.45
CA ASN A 116 9.85 -5.81 6.06
C ASN A 116 9.16 -7.05 5.49
N ARG A 117 7.85 -6.98 5.25
CA ARG A 117 7.09 -8.08 4.68
C ARG A 117 7.42 -8.30 3.20
N LEU A 118 7.54 -7.22 2.43
CA LEU A 118 7.92 -7.29 1.02
C LEU A 118 9.34 -7.86 0.87
N GLU A 119 10.30 -7.41 1.66
CA GLU A 119 11.68 -7.90 1.65
C GLU A 119 11.73 -9.42 1.90
N GLU A 120 11.08 -9.91 2.96
CA GLU A 120 11.02 -11.34 3.28
C GLU A 120 10.46 -12.15 2.10
N ILE A 121 9.36 -11.68 1.50
CA ILE A 121 8.69 -12.35 0.39
C ILE A 121 9.56 -12.31 -0.88
N LEU A 122 10.14 -11.17 -1.23
CA LEU A 122 10.96 -10.99 -2.43
C LEU A 122 12.21 -11.88 -2.39
N ILE A 123 12.82 -12.02 -1.22
CA ILE A 123 13.96 -12.93 -1.00
C ILE A 123 13.48 -14.38 -1.12
N LYS A 124 12.35 -14.74 -0.51
CA LYS A 124 11.79 -16.10 -0.56
C LYS A 124 11.48 -16.56 -1.99
N TYR A 125 11.01 -15.65 -2.84
CA TYR A 125 10.56 -15.96 -4.20
C TYR A 125 11.59 -15.64 -5.29
N LYS A 126 12.82 -15.25 -4.94
CA LYS A 126 13.84 -14.75 -5.87
C LYS A 126 14.11 -15.64 -7.09
N GLU A 127 14.15 -16.95 -6.91
CA GLU A 127 14.46 -17.91 -7.99
C GLU A 127 13.23 -18.23 -8.87
N ARG A 128 12.04 -17.69 -8.53
CA ARG A 128 10.80 -18.01 -9.26
C ARG A 128 10.55 -17.06 -10.42
N PHE A 129 10.98 -15.81 -10.28
CA PHE A 129 10.72 -14.79 -11.29
C PHE A 129 11.50 -15.07 -12.56
N GLN A 130 10.82 -14.94 -13.70
CA GLN A 130 11.48 -15.00 -15.00
C GLN A 130 11.94 -13.61 -15.43
N ASN A 131 11.07 -12.61 -15.26
CA ASN A 131 11.32 -11.26 -15.71
C ASN A 131 11.93 -10.34 -14.64
N LEU A 132 11.54 -10.50 -13.38
CA LEU A 132 11.93 -9.59 -12.29
C LEU A 132 13.17 -10.08 -11.53
N ASP A 133 14.18 -9.23 -11.40
CA ASP A 133 15.27 -9.41 -10.44
C ASP A 133 14.86 -8.87 -9.07
N SER A 134 14.29 -9.75 -8.23
CA SER A 134 13.78 -9.32 -6.93
C SER A 134 14.90 -8.90 -5.97
N ILE A 135 16.13 -9.40 -6.14
CA ILE A 135 17.25 -9.08 -5.25
C ILE A 135 17.78 -7.67 -5.54
N VAL A 136 17.87 -7.28 -6.81
CA VAL A 136 18.19 -5.89 -7.20
C VAL A 136 17.08 -4.93 -6.77
N LEU A 137 15.82 -5.37 -6.79
CA LEU A 137 14.70 -4.53 -6.38
C LEU A 137 14.68 -4.19 -4.86
N VAL A 138 15.09 -5.10 -3.97
CA VAL A 138 15.04 -4.86 -2.51
C VAL A 138 15.72 -3.56 -2.06
N PRO A 139 17.00 -3.26 -2.40
CA PRO A 139 17.64 -2.01 -1.98
C PRO A 139 16.96 -0.76 -2.58
N LEU A 140 16.48 -0.84 -3.83
CA LEU A 140 15.75 0.27 -4.47
C LEU A 140 14.41 0.55 -3.77
N LEU A 141 13.69 -0.51 -3.37
CA LEU A 141 12.48 -0.40 -2.56
C LEU A 141 12.78 0.19 -1.18
N ARG A 142 13.89 -0.18 -0.56
CA ARG A 142 14.31 0.34 0.75
C ARG A 142 14.54 1.86 0.69
N GLU A 143 15.25 2.32 -0.34
CA GLU A 143 15.46 3.75 -0.58
C GLU A 143 14.12 4.47 -0.83
N ARG A 144 13.27 3.91 -1.70
CA ARG A 144 11.95 4.49 -1.98
C ARG A 144 11.11 4.63 -0.71
N ILE A 145 11.08 3.58 0.12
CA ILE A 145 10.38 3.58 1.41
C ILE A 145 10.93 4.66 2.35
N LEU A 146 12.25 4.84 2.42
CA LEU A 146 12.86 5.88 3.24
C LEU A 146 12.38 7.28 2.84
N ARG A 147 12.33 7.56 1.53
CA ARG A 147 11.83 8.83 1.00
C ARG A 147 10.33 9.05 1.28
N ILE A 148 9.54 7.97 1.25
CA ILE A 148 8.13 8.00 1.65
C ILE A 148 8.00 8.32 3.15
N LYS A 149 8.81 7.69 4.02
CA LYS A 149 8.82 7.98 5.47
C LYS A 149 9.11 9.45 5.73
N ASN A 150 10.08 10.02 5.01
CA ASN A 150 10.49 11.42 5.09
C ASN A 150 9.51 12.42 4.44
N GLN A 151 8.42 11.92 3.82
CA GLN A 151 7.41 12.75 3.16
C GLN A 151 7.98 13.62 2.02
N GLU A 152 8.93 13.09 1.26
CA GLU A 152 9.62 13.84 0.19
C GLU A 152 8.76 14.04 -1.08
N PHE A 153 7.63 13.34 -1.20
CA PHE A 153 6.74 13.44 -2.35
C PHE A 153 5.53 14.32 -2.05
N THR A 154 5.01 14.97 -3.10
CA THR A 154 3.83 15.83 -2.99
C THR A 154 2.62 15.05 -2.50
N ASP A 155 1.97 15.55 -1.45
CA ASP A 155 0.72 15.03 -0.93
C ASP A 155 -0.44 15.94 -1.33
N ASN A 156 -1.26 15.47 -2.27
CA ASN A 156 -2.45 16.19 -2.74
C ASN A 156 -3.74 15.56 -2.23
N TYR A 157 -3.70 14.76 -1.16
CA TYR A 157 -4.86 14.00 -0.68
C TYR A 157 -6.11 14.85 -0.44
N PHE A 158 -5.97 16.01 0.23
CA PHE A 158 -7.11 16.90 0.51
C PHE A 158 -7.68 17.61 -0.73
N LYS A 159 -6.96 17.59 -1.85
CA LYS A 159 -7.43 18.08 -3.15
C LYS A 159 -8.04 16.97 -3.99
N SER A 160 -8.04 15.73 -3.50
CA SER A 160 -8.57 14.59 -4.22
C SER A 160 -10.10 14.61 -4.24
N LYS A 161 -10.66 14.05 -5.31
CA LYS A 161 -12.10 13.81 -5.42
C LYS A 161 -12.59 12.91 -4.29
N SER A 162 -11.84 11.87 -3.94
CA SER A 162 -12.18 10.94 -2.85
C SER A 162 -12.40 11.65 -1.51
N PHE A 163 -11.49 12.56 -1.12
CA PHE A 163 -11.66 13.33 0.11
C PHE A 163 -12.87 14.27 0.03
N THR A 164 -13.08 14.91 -1.12
CA THR A 164 -14.19 15.85 -1.34
C THR A 164 -15.54 15.14 -1.20
N ASP A 165 -15.67 13.96 -1.80
CA ASP A 165 -16.87 13.13 -1.72
C ASP A 165 -17.09 12.61 -0.30
N ALA A 166 -16.04 12.15 0.39
CA ALA A 166 -16.12 11.68 1.78
C ALA A 166 -16.58 12.80 2.74
N LYS A 167 -16.03 14.01 2.58
CA LYS A 167 -16.42 15.18 3.38
C LYS A 167 -17.89 15.55 3.16
N ARG A 168 -18.35 15.55 1.90
CA ARG A 168 -19.76 15.84 1.57
C ARG A 168 -20.72 14.83 2.21
N VAL A 169 -20.39 13.54 2.18
CA VAL A 169 -21.19 12.49 2.83
C VAL A 169 -21.28 12.72 4.34
N GLU A 170 -20.18 13.09 4.97
CA GLU A 170 -20.14 13.38 6.40
C GLU A 170 -20.99 14.60 6.78
N GLU A 171 -20.93 15.67 5.97
CA GLU A 171 -21.79 16.85 6.16
C GLU A 171 -23.27 16.51 6.04
N ILE A 172 -23.66 15.66 5.08
CA ILE A 172 -25.05 15.20 4.91
C ILE A 172 -25.52 14.40 6.14
N LYS A 173 -24.69 13.50 6.66
CA LYS A 173 -25.04 12.71 7.86
C LYS A 173 -25.34 13.61 9.06
N LYS A 174 -24.49 14.61 9.30
CA LYS A 174 -24.68 15.58 10.39
C LYS A 174 -25.99 16.34 10.27
N LEU A 175 -26.40 16.71 9.05
CA LEU A 175 -27.68 17.40 8.82
C LEU A 175 -28.89 16.51 9.11
N ILE A 176 -28.81 15.22 8.78
CA ILE A 176 -29.86 14.22 9.06
C ILE A 176 -29.97 13.95 10.56
N ASP A 177 -28.85 13.88 11.27
CA ASP A 177 -28.87 13.61 12.72
C ASP A 177 -29.35 14.81 13.54
N CYS A 178 -29.12 16.05 13.08
CA CYS A 178 -29.65 17.26 13.71
C CYS A 178 -31.16 17.50 13.49
N THR A 179 -31.82 16.70 12.63
CA THR A 179 -33.26 16.83 12.34
C THR A 179 -34.12 15.76 13.03
N LYS A 180 -33.52 14.95 13.92
CA LYS A 180 -34.19 14.00 14.82
C LYS A 180 -34.15 14.49 16.26
#